data_AF-A0A954HSQ2-F1
#
_entry.id   AF-A0A954HSQ2-F1
#
_cell.length_a   1.000
_cell.length_b   1.000
_cell.length_c   1.000
_cell.angle_alpha   90.00
_cell.angle_beta   90.00
_cell.angle_gamma   90.00
#
_symmetry.space_group_name_H-M   'P 1'
#
loop_
_entity.id
_entity.type
_entity.pdbx_description
1 polymer ?
#
loop_
_entity_poly.entity_id
_entity_poly.type
_entity_poly.pdbx_seq_one_letter_code
_entity_poly.pdbx_strand_id
1 'polypeptide(L)'
;IKKSLAADITEELGHAQNLARRIKTIGGRVPGSGDFTSRQTALQPNSDTTDVVSVIRGVIEAEDAAIVQYNKLIRLCDGVDYVTQDLCIQSLADEEQHRRDFMGYLTEYEKG
;
A
#
# COMPACT_ATOMS: atom_id res chain seq x y z
N ILE A 1 3.76 7.40 15.55
CA ILE A 1 3.78 6.45 14.41
C ILE A 1 3.34 5.01 14.73
N LYS A 2 3.73 4.38 15.86
CA LYS A 2 3.40 2.95 16.14
C LYS A 2 1.91 2.61 16.04
N LYS A 3 1.03 3.50 16.53
CA LYS A 3 -0.42 3.31 16.42
C LYS A 3 -0.94 3.44 14.99
N SER A 4 -0.36 4.34 14.19
CA SER A 4 -0.67 4.51 12.77
C SER A 4 -0.32 3.22 12.03
N LEU A 5 0.94 2.78 12.10
CA LEU A 5 1.41 1.52 11.51
C LEU A 5 0.53 0.31 11.85
N ALA A 6 0.01 0.24 13.08
CA ALA A 6 -0.87 -0.86 13.48
C ALA A 6 -2.26 -0.80 12.83
N ALA A 7 -2.79 0.40 12.60
CA ALA A 7 -4.01 0.62 11.85
C ALA A 7 -3.79 0.28 10.36
N ASP A 8 -2.72 0.83 9.77
CA ASP A 8 -2.37 0.62 8.36
C ASP A 8 -2.27 -0.89 8.03
N ILE A 9 -1.62 -1.71 8.88
CA ILE A 9 -1.57 -3.18 8.69
C ILE A 9 -2.96 -3.81 8.45
N THR A 10 -3.97 -3.34 9.18
CA THR A 10 -5.34 -3.87 9.05
C THR A 10 -5.98 -3.40 7.74
N GLU A 11 -5.73 -2.16 7.34
CA GLU A 11 -6.25 -1.54 6.13
C GLU A 11 -5.61 -2.17 4.88
N GLU A 12 -4.28 -2.31 4.87
CA GLU A 12 -3.51 -2.99 3.81
C GLU A 12 -3.95 -4.45 3.60
N LEU A 13 -4.18 -5.18 4.70
CA LEU A 13 -4.73 -6.52 4.62
C LEU A 13 -6.15 -6.51 4.03
N GLY A 14 -6.94 -5.49 4.36
CA GLY A 14 -8.26 -5.25 3.77
C GLY A 14 -8.19 -5.05 2.26
N HIS A 15 -7.26 -4.23 1.77
CA HIS A 15 -7.02 -4.02 0.34
C HIS A 15 -6.66 -5.33 -0.36
N ALA A 16 -5.70 -6.08 0.18
CA ALA A 16 -5.29 -7.38 -0.38
C ALA A 16 -6.46 -8.37 -0.48
N GLN A 17 -7.32 -8.42 0.54
CA GLN A 17 -8.50 -9.27 0.55
C GLN A 17 -9.57 -8.80 -0.46
N ASN A 18 -9.80 -7.49 -0.58
CA ASN A 18 -10.71 -6.90 -1.56
C ASN A 18 -10.26 -7.24 -2.99
N LEU A 19 -8.98 -7.04 -3.30
CA LEU A 19 -8.39 -7.38 -4.58
C LEU A 19 -8.48 -8.89 -4.88
N ALA A 20 -8.16 -9.75 -3.91
CA ALA A 20 -8.25 -11.20 -4.06
C ALA A 20 -9.68 -11.66 -4.38
N ARG A 21 -10.67 -11.12 -3.66
CA ARG A 21 -12.09 -11.37 -3.96
C ARG A 21 -12.45 -10.90 -5.36
N ARG A 22 -12.04 -9.68 -5.75
CA ARG A 22 -12.34 -9.12 -7.07
C ARG A 22 -11.75 -9.95 -8.19
N ILE A 23 -10.48 -10.37 -8.08
CA ILE A 23 -9.81 -11.26 -9.04
C ILE A 23 -10.62 -12.55 -9.22
N LYS A 24 -11.14 -13.15 -8.13
CA LYS A 24 -11.99 -14.33 -8.21
C LYS A 24 -13.33 -14.07 -8.87
N THR A 25 -13.98 -12.94 -8.57
CA THR A 25 -15.26 -12.55 -9.18
C THR A 25 -15.18 -12.44 -10.71
N ILE A 26 -14.05 -11.99 -11.25
CA ILE A 26 -13.83 -11.87 -12.70
C ILE A 26 -13.21 -13.14 -13.34
N GLY A 27 -13.19 -14.26 -12.63
CA GLY A 27 -12.71 -15.55 -13.14
C GLY A 27 -11.19 -15.76 -13.08
N GLY A 28 -10.44 -14.87 -12.42
CA GLY A 28 -9.00 -14.96 -12.27
C GLY A 28 -8.52 -15.92 -11.18
N ARG A 29 -7.19 -16.07 -11.07
CA ARG A 29 -6.53 -16.84 -10.01
C ARG A 29 -5.53 -15.96 -9.28
N VAL A 30 -5.73 -15.79 -7.98
CA VAL A 30 -4.72 -15.20 -7.09
C VAL A 30 -3.55 -16.18 -6.96
N PRO A 31 -2.29 -15.71 -7.06
CA PRO A 31 -1.12 -16.56 -6.84
C PRO A 31 -1.16 -17.26 -5.48
N GLY A 32 -0.77 -18.54 -5.44
CA GLY A 32 -0.59 -19.25 -4.17
C GLY A 32 0.73 -18.85 -3.50
N SER A 33 0.93 -19.26 -2.25
CA SER A 33 2.16 -18.96 -1.50
C SER A 33 3.44 -19.46 -2.19
N GLY A 34 3.37 -20.56 -2.95
CA GLY A 34 4.50 -21.07 -3.73
C GLY A 34 4.81 -20.26 -5.00
N ASP A 35 3.86 -19.48 -5.50
CA ASP A 35 4.04 -18.61 -6.69
C ASP A 35 4.40 -17.17 -6.28
N PHE A 36 4.23 -16.81 -5.01
CA PHE A 36 4.49 -15.46 -4.52
C PHE A 36 5.98 -15.16 -4.50
N THR A 37 6.37 -14.09 -5.19
CA THR A 37 7.75 -13.56 -5.17
C THR A 37 7.71 -12.17 -4.54
N SER A 38 8.28 -12.03 -3.34
CA SER A 38 8.43 -10.71 -2.73
C SER A 38 9.35 -9.84 -3.59
N ARG A 39 8.93 -8.60 -3.84
CA ARG A 39 9.70 -7.60 -4.59
C ARG A 39 10.00 -6.33 -3.79
N GLN A 40 9.47 -6.23 -2.57
CA GLN A 40 9.66 -5.07 -1.72
C GLN A 40 11.06 -5.11 -1.11
N THR A 41 11.88 -4.15 -1.48
CA THR A 41 13.26 -4.00 -0.97
C THR A 41 13.36 -3.02 0.19
N ALA A 42 12.39 -2.12 0.33
CA ALA A 42 12.25 -1.19 1.46
C ALA A 42 11.63 -1.86 2.70
N LEU A 43 11.56 -1.12 3.82
CA LEU A 43 10.98 -1.56 5.11
C LEU A 43 11.61 -2.82 5.70
N GLN A 44 12.85 -3.15 5.31
CA GLN A 44 13.58 -4.24 5.95
C GLN A 44 14.08 -3.77 7.33
N PRO A 45 13.99 -4.62 8.38
CA PRO A 45 14.56 -4.30 9.67
C PRO A 45 16.06 -4.04 9.54
N ASN A 46 16.52 -2.90 10.07
CA ASN A 46 17.95 -2.60 10.13
C ASN A 46 18.51 -2.97 11.53
N SER A 47 19.82 -2.80 11.74
CA SER A 47 20.47 -3.16 13.01
C SER A 47 20.06 -2.27 14.19
N ASP A 48 19.66 -1.04 13.92
CA ASP A 48 19.11 -0.12 14.91
C ASP A 48 17.59 -0.28 14.98
N THR A 49 17.15 -1.05 15.96
CA THR A 49 15.71 -1.31 16.19
C THR A 49 14.92 -0.07 16.60
N THR A 50 15.58 1.07 16.79
CA THR A 50 14.99 2.37 17.17
C THR A 50 15.04 3.41 16.05
N ASP A 51 15.53 3.05 14.86
CA ASP A 51 15.56 3.94 13.69
C ASP A 51 14.16 4.11 13.06
N VAL A 52 13.36 4.93 13.73
CA VAL A 52 12.00 5.34 13.33
C VAL A 52 12.01 6.07 11.98
N VAL A 53 13.06 6.82 11.67
CA VAL A 53 13.15 7.61 10.42
C VAL A 53 13.25 6.69 9.21
N SER A 54 14.05 5.62 9.28
CA SER A 54 14.13 4.63 8.21
C SER A 54 12.78 3.95 7.95
N VAL A 55 12.02 3.65 9.02
CA VAL A 55 10.67 3.06 8.90
C VAL A 55 9.74 4.03 8.19
N ILE A 56 9.71 5.31 8.61
CA ILE A 56 8.87 6.34 7.97
C ILE A 56 9.17 6.46 6.48
N ARG A 57 10.46 6.56 6.12
CA ARG A 57 10.88 6.65 4.72
C ARG A 57 10.50 5.39 3.92
N GLY A 58 10.62 4.22 4.55
CA GLY A 58 10.22 2.95 3.94
C GLY A 58 8.71 2.88 3.68
N VAL A 59 7.88 3.39 4.59
CA VAL A 59 6.42 3.46 4.36
C VAL A 59 6.13 4.40 3.20
N ILE A 60 6.70 5.60 3.19
CA ILE A 60 6.50 6.57 2.09
C ILE A 60 6.84 5.96 0.73
N GLU A 61 7.93 5.19 0.63
CA GLU A 61 8.30 4.49 -0.61
C GLU A 61 7.26 3.42 -1.00
N ALA A 62 6.73 2.68 -0.02
CA ALA A 62 5.68 1.69 -0.26
C ALA A 62 4.38 2.36 -0.74
N GLU A 63 3.96 3.45 -0.10
CA GLU A 63 2.77 4.22 -0.50
C GLU A 63 2.94 4.82 -1.91
N ASP A 64 4.10 5.38 -2.23
CA ASP A 64 4.41 5.88 -3.57
C ASP A 64 4.26 4.78 -4.64
N ALA A 65 4.73 3.56 -4.34
CA ALA A 65 4.59 2.42 -5.24
C ALA A 65 3.13 1.96 -5.38
N ALA A 66 2.35 1.93 -4.29
CA ALA A 66 0.95 1.57 -4.29
C ALA A 66 0.11 2.59 -5.09
N ILE A 67 0.31 3.89 -4.87
CA ILE A 67 -0.33 4.99 -5.61
C ILE A 67 -0.09 4.86 -7.11
N VAL A 68 1.16 4.64 -7.53
CA VAL A 68 1.50 4.44 -8.95
C VAL A 68 0.75 3.23 -9.53
N GLN A 69 0.70 2.14 -8.77
CA GLN A 69 0.05 0.90 -9.20
C GLN A 69 -1.48 1.06 -9.30
N TYR A 70 -2.15 1.67 -8.33
CA TYR A 70 -3.59 1.91 -8.40
C TYR A 70 -3.95 2.88 -9.52
N ASN A 71 -3.21 3.98 -9.70
CA ASN A 71 -3.40 4.88 -10.84
C ASN A 71 -3.31 4.15 -12.19
N LYS A 72 -2.36 3.22 -12.33
CA LYS A 72 -2.24 2.38 -13.52
C LYS A 72 -3.47 1.48 -13.70
N LEU A 73 -3.93 0.81 -12.64
CA LEU A 73 -5.10 -0.07 -12.69
C LEU A 73 -6.39 0.70 -13.02
N ILE A 74 -6.59 1.89 -12.44
CA ILE A 74 -7.73 2.77 -12.71
C ILE A 74 -7.83 3.09 -14.20
N ARG A 75 -6.70 3.45 -14.84
CA ARG A 75 -6.63 3.72 -16.28
C ARG A 75 -6.89 2.48 -17.12
N LEU A 76 -6.41 1.31 -16.69
CA LEU A 76 -6.65 0.05 -17.41
C LEU A 76 -8.12 -0.39 -17.35
N CYS A 77 -8.83 -0.01 -16.28
CA CYS A 77 -10.24 -0.35 -16.10
C CYS A 77 -11.19 0.65 -16.77
N ASP A 78 -10.71 1.82 -17.17
CA ASP A 78 -11.54 2.90 -17.70
C ASP A 78 -12.29 2.47 -18.97
N GLY A 79 -13.62 2.63 -18.96
CA GLY A 79 -14.48 2.18 -20.06
C GLY A 79 -14.67 0.65 -20.16
N VAL A 80 -14.05 -0.15 -19.30
CA VAL A 80 -14.03 -1.63 -19.41
C VAL A 80 -14.58 -2.30 -18.15
N ASP A 81 -14.11 -1.91 -16.96
CA ASP A 81 -14.47 -2.54 -15.69
C ASP A 81 -14.57 -1.52 -14.55
N TYR A 82 -15.70 -0.81 -14.51
CA TYR A 82 -15.93 0.23 -13.50
C TYR A 82 -15.95 -0.28 -12.06
N VAL A 83 -16.26 -1.58 -11.82
CA VAL A 83 -16.28 -2.13 -10.46
C VAL A 83 -14.86 -2.37 -9.96
N THR A 84 -13.95 -2.85 -10.81
CA THR A 84 -12.52 -2.90 -10.45
C THR A 84 -11.93 -1.49 -10.33
N GLN A 85 -12.36 -0.57 -11.20
CA GLN A 85 -11.92 0.82 -11.14
C GLN A 85 -12.29 1.48 -9.81
N ASP A 86 -13.56 1.40 -9.39
CA ASP A 86 -14.05 1.95 -8.12
C ASP A 86 -13.28 1.38 -6.92
N LEU A 87 -13.05 0.07 -6.90
CA LEU A 87 -12.23 -0.57 -5.87
C LEU A 87 -10.80 0.01 -5.82
N CYS A 88 -10.17 0.21 -6.98
CA CYS A 88 -8.83 0.81 -7.03
C CYS A 88 -8.83 2.29 -6.65
N ILE A 89 -9.91 3.04 -6.92
CA ILE A 89 -10.07 4.44 -6.49
C ILE A 89 -10.17 4.53 -4.97
N GLN A 90 -10.94 3.63 -4.34
CA GLN A 90 -11.04 3.57 -2.87
C GLN A 90 -9.69 3.30 -2.24
N SER A 91 -8.97 2.26 -2.69
CA SER A 91 -7.62 1.99 -2.19
C SER A 91 -6.65 3.14 -2.45
N LEU A 92 -6.70 3.78 -3.63
CA LEU A 92 -5.87 4.96 -3.92
C LEU A 92 -6.09 6.10 -2.92
N ALA A 93 -7.35 6.34 -2.51
CA ALA A 93 -7.66 7.39 -1.55
C ALA A 93 -7.02 7.11 -0.18
N ASP A 94 -7.01 5.85 0.25
CA ASP A 94 -6.33 5.42 1.48
C ASP A 94 -4.81 5.66 1.38
N GLU A 95 -4.16 5.22 0.29
CA GLU A 95 -2.69 5.38 0.16
C GLU A 95 -2.24 6.84 0.07
N GLU A 96 -3.03 7.70 -0.57
CA GLU A 96 -2.74 9.14 -0.62
C GLU A 96 -2.82 9.77 0.77
N GLN A 97 -3.76 9.31 1.61
CA GLN A 97 -3.89 9.73 3.01
C GLN A 97 -2.72 9.20 3.85
N HIS A 98 -2.41 7.90 3.77
CA HIS A 98 -1.27 7.28 4.46
C HIS A 98 0.03 8.02 4.12
N ARG A 99 0.31 8.20 2.82
CA ARG A 99 1.48 8.94 2.36
C ARG A 99 1.55 10.34 2.97
N ARG A 100 0.43 11.06 3.00
CA ARG A 100 0.39 12.41 3.57
C ARG A 100 0.70 12.41 5.06
N ASP A 101 0.17 11.45 5.80
CA ASP A 101 0.40 11.34 7.24
C ASP A 101 1.87 11.02 7.55
N PHE A 102 2.49 10.08 6.82
CA PHE A 102 3.90 9.75 7.01
C PHE A 102 4.86 10.86 6.57
N MET A 103 4.52 11.63 5.54
CA MET A 103 5.27 12.85 5.20
C MET A 103 5.18 13.90 6.32
N GLY A 104 4.04 13.98 7.01
CA GLY A 104 3.87 14.78 8.22
C GLY A 104 4.81 14.34 9.34
N TYR A 105 4.83 13.04 9.65
CA TYR A 105 5.74 12.48 10.65
C TYR A 105 7.21 12.73 10.29
N LEU A 106 7.61 12.51 9.03
CA LEU A 106 8.99 12.76 8.60
C LEU A 106 9.41 14.21 8.88
N THR A 107 8.53 15.16 8.55
CA THR A 107 8.77 16.59 8.79
C THR A 107 8.96 16.90 10.28
N GLU A 108 8.19 16.25 11.16
CA GLU A 108 8.32 16.43 12.62
C GLU A 108 9.66 15.87 13.14
N TYR A 109 10.05 14.67 12.69
CA TYR A 109 11.28 14.00 13.13
C TYR A 109 12.56 14.64 12.56
N GLU A 110 12.50 15.28 11.39
CA GLU A 110 13.67 15.98 10.80
C GLU A 110 13.88 17.40 11.34
N LYS A 111 12.86 17.99 11.99
CA LYS A 111 12.95 19.32 12.62
C LYS A 111 13.33 19.29 14.11
N GLY A 112 13.25 18.13 14.75
CA GLY A 112 13.67 17.90 16.14
C GLY A 112 15.12 17.50 16.23
#